data_AF-A0A4V0XD92-F1
#
_entry.id   AF-A0A4V0XD92-F1
#
_cell.length_a   1.000
_cell.length_b   1.000
_cell.length_c   1.000
_cell.angle_alpha   90.00
_cell.angle_beta   90.00
_cell.angle_gamma   90.00
#
_symmetry.space_group_name_H-M   'P 1'
#
loop_
_entity.id
_entity.type
_entity.pdbx_description
1 polymer ?
#
loop_
_entity_poly.entity_id
_entity_poly.type
_entity_poly.pdbx_seq_one_letter_code
_entity_poly.pdbx_strand_id
1 'polypeptide(L)'
;MGNSWIDFCEPPRPRPPGIDWDVFVSYRSLDRLWSIALYDMLTQCGYKVFLDQFVLVPGQGLTSQLGRNLQRSASGVLLWSERAEDSKWVEKEIDLMSTQQTNSIGADFPFNFVVASLDGRNPPGLMAGQLYVDFSAYPDGPMGSDLVRLTCGLQGKPLSPDAVRQVVAFDATLKTEPSSLKAMAKAGLYAKIVARLNSDEPAYTTSAQLAAIAIDLLIRGKHYKEAIEACEAMIKRFPGSIRLKQLYGLALRREKRLDEANYELNLLLENSHRDTETLGILAAVWADLWEKRKGEGDQTGARDALEMSQQLYAEGFEKVPTDTYTGINAASKAALIGDGAKAAELAGKVLERLNEQAEKRGGEPSKDYWERVTEPEALLLTGEGERALELYHAARVAHQDEKGSIASTATQLQRLLGVLSLPPDIKNRLAAEFQLQLE
;
A
#
# COMPACT_ATOMS: atom_id res chain seq x y z
N MET A 1 -10.85 -11.89 -32.51
CA MET A 1 -11.71 -11.44 -31.39
C MET A 1 -10.85 -11.57 -30.15
N GLY A 2 -10.79 -10.53 -29.32
CA GLY A 2 -9.89 -10.52 -28.15
C GLY A 2 -10.18 -11.71 -27.24
N ASN A 3 -9.14 -12.46 -26.88
CA ASN A 3 -9.25 -13.60 -25.96
C ASN A 3 -9.19 -13.14 -24.50
N SER A 4 -9.01 -11.83 -24.27
CA SER A 4 -8.90 -11.22 -22.96
C SER A 4 -9.83 -10.02 -22.84
N TRP A 5 -10.43 -9.83 -21.66
CA TRP A 5 -11.21 -8.64 -21.35
C TRP A 5 -10.36 -7.34 -21.40
N ILE A 6 -9.03 -7.46 -21.24
CA ILE A 6 -8.11 -6.33 -21.33
C ILE A 6 -7.99 -5.79 -22.75
N ASP A 7 -8.31 -6.61 -23.77
CA ASP A 7 -8.28 -6.21 -25.18
C ASP A 7 -9.38 -5.17 -25.49
N PHE A 8 -10.33 -4.98 -24.59
CA PHE A 8 -11.36 -3.94 -24.68
C PHE A 8 -10.96 -2.64 -24.00
N CYS A 9 -9.85 -2.60 -23.26
CA CYS A 9 -9.31 -1.36 -22.72
C CYS A 9 -8.87 -0.45 -23.86
N GLU A 10 -9.25 0.82 -23.80
CA GLU A 10 -8.82 1.80 -24.77
C GLU A 10 -7.32 2.08 -24.58
N PRO A 11 -6.48 1.97 -25.64
CA PRO A 11 -5.05 2.27 -25.52
C PRO A 11 -4.79 3.77 -25.34
N PRO A 12 -3.62 4.17 -24.80
CA PRO A 12 -3.27 5.57 -24.67
C PRO A 12 -3.16 6.26 -26.04
N ARG A 13 -3.61 7.51 -26.12
CA ARG A 13 -3.32 8.38 -27.28
C ARG A 13 -1.81 8.63 -27.40
N PRO A 14 -1.26 8.75 -28.63
CA PRO A 14 0.11 9.18 -28.82
C PRO A 14 0.36 10.54 -28.13
N ARG A 15 1.36 10.58 -27.24
CA ARG A 15 1.68 11.79 -26.48
C ARG A 15 2.25 12.89 -27.39
N PRO A 16 1.68 14.11 -27.38
CA PRO A 16 2.29 15.24 -28.07
C PRO A 16 3.55 15.75 -27.33
N PRO A 17 4.39 16.59 -27.97
CA PRO A 17 5.52 17.22 -27.30
C PRO A 17 5.08 17.98 -26.03
N GLY A 18 5.81 17.78 -24.93
CA GLY A 18 5.51 18.40 -23.63
C GLY A 18 4.63 17.57 -22.70
N ILE A 19 4.06 16.46 -23.19
CA ILE A 19 3.37 15.46 -22.38
C ILE A 19 4.29 14.27 -22.11
N ASP A 20 4.59 14.03 -20.84
CA ASP A 20 5.50 12.97 -20.40
C ASP A 20 4.77 11.69 -20.01
N TRP A 21 3.50 11.81 -19.61
CA TRP A 21 2.70 10.75 -19.00
C TRP A 21 1.36 10.61 -19.70
N ASP A 22 0.88 9.38 -19.83
CA ASP A 22 -0.47 9.13 -20.37
C ASP A 22 -1.53 9.41 -19.31
N VAL A 23 -1.25 9.04 -18.06
CA VAL A 23 -2.19 9.15 -16.94
C VAL A 23 -1.46 9.66 -15.71
N PHE A 24 -2.02 10.68 -15.07
CA PHE A 24 -1.69 11.11 -13.73
C PHE A 24 -2.64 10.45 -12.72
N VAL A 25 -2.14 9.73 -11.73
CA VAL A 25 -2.97 9.12 -10.67
C VAL A 25 -2.80 9.87 -9.35
N SER A 26 -3.88 10.52 -8.89
CA SER A 26 -3.98 11.15 -7.57
C SER A 26 -4.71 10.22 -6.59
N TYR A 27 -4.17 10.05 -5.39
CA TYR A 27 -4.71 9.15 -4.37
C TYR A 27 -4.24 9.50 -2.97
N ARG A 28 -4.90 8.94 -1.95
CA ARG A 28 -4.43 8.99 -0.56
C ARG A 28 -3.61 7.76 -0.20
N SER A 29 -2.68 7.93 0.73
CA SER A 29 -1.84 6.85 1.27
C SER A 29 -2.61 5.61 1.73
N LEU A 30 -3.83 5.79 2.25
CA LEU A 30 -4.71 4.69 2.66
C LEU A 30 -5.15 3.79 1.49
N ASP A 31 -5.19 4.33 0.28
CA ASP A 31 -5.60 3.61 -0.94
C ASP A 31 -4.39 3.13 -1.77
N ARG A 32 -3.19 3.10 -1.17
CA ARG A 32 -1.93 2.84 -1.88
C ARG A 32 -1.87 1.48 -2.57
N LEU A 33 -2.28 0.41 -1.90
CA LEU A 33 -2.25 -0.91 -2.54
C LEU A 33 -3.19 -0.97 -3.75
N TRP A 34 -4.31 -0.26 -3.66
CA TRP A 34 -5.24 -0.13 -4.77
C TRP A 34 -4.65 0.72 -5.90
N SER A 35 -3.92 1.79 -5.59
CA SER A 35 -3.25 2.63 -6.59
C SER A 35 -2.10 1.91 -7.31
N ILE A 36 -1.36 1.03 -6.61
CA ILE A 36 -0.37 0.13 -7.23
C ILE A 36 -1.07 -0.89 -8.14
N ALA A 37 -2.21 -1.45 -7.72
CA ALA A 37 -3.01 -2.34 -8.57
C ALA A 37 -3.50 -1.61 -9.84
N LEU A 38 -3.96 -0.36 -9.72
CA LEU A 38 -4.32 0.45 -10.88
C LEU A 38 -3.12 0.73 -11.78
N TYR A 39 -1.96 1.06 -11.20
CA TYR A 39 -0.72 1.25 -11.95
C TYR A 39 -0.37 0.01 -12.76
N ASP A 40 -0.38 -1.17 -12.14
CA ASP A 40 -0.07 -2.45 -12.80
C ASP A 40 -1.04 -2.71 -13.97
N MET A 41 -2.34 -2.49 -13.74
CA MET A 41 -3.36 -2.71 -14.77
C MET A 41 -3.28 -1.72 -15.92
N LEU A 42 -3.06 -0.43 -15.65
CA LEU A 42 -2.87 0.58 -16.69
C LEU A 42 -1.60 0.32 -17.50
N THR A 43 -0.50 -0.06 -16.84
CA THR A 43 0.76 -0.44 -17.50
C THR A 43 0.56 -1.64 -18.41
N GLN A 44 -0.22 -2.63 -17.97
CA GLN A 44 -0.60 -3.78 -18.78
C GLN A 44 -1.45 -3.38 -20.00
N CYS A 45 -2.26 -2.32 -19.90
CA CYS A 45 -3.00 -1.71 -21.01
C CYS A 45 -2.12 -0.80 -21.90
N GLY A 46 -0.80 -0.72 -21.65
CA GLY A 46 0.16 0.04 -22.44
C GLY A 46 0.35 1.50 -22.02
N TYR A 47 -0.25 1.93 -20.91
CA TYR A 47 -0.12 3.30 -20.41
C TYR A 47 1.20 3.53 -19.69
N LYS A 48 1.80 4.70 -19.93
CA LYS A 48 2.87 5.26 -19.10
C LYS A 48 2.24 6.10 -17.99
N VAL A 49 2.26 5.56 -16.78
CA VAL A 49 1.56 6.14 -15.62
C VAL A 49 2.50 6.96 -14.75
N PHE A 50 2.08 8.17 -14.38
CA PHE A 50 2.64 8.90 -13.26
C PHE A 50 1.87 8.55 -11.99
N LEU A 51 2.56 7.95 -11.03
CA LEU A 51 2.06 7.74 -9.68
C LEU A 51 3.01 8.45 -8.71
N ASP A 52 2.45 9.34 -7.90
CA ASP A 52 3.17 10.32 -7.08
C ASP A 52 4.32 9.73 -6.24
N GLN A 53 4.15 8.51 -5.71
CA GLN A 53 5.17 7.86 -4.86
C GLN A 53 6.42 7.35 -5.60
N PHE A 54 6.41 7.25 -6.93
CA PHE A 54 7.54 6.70 -7.70
C PHE A 54 8.49 7.76 -8.28
N VAL A 55 8.04 9.01 -8.44
CA VAL A 55 8.72 9.99 -9.33
C VAL A 55 9.19 11.26 -8.61
N LEU A 56 8.80 11.46 -7.34
CA LEU A 56 9.22 12.65 -6.60
C LEU A 56 10.65 12.56 -6.05
N VAL A 57 11.39 13.66 -6.18
CA VAL A 57 12.73 13.85 -5.61
C VAL A 57 12.61 14.56 -4.25
N PRO A 58 13.17 14.02 -3.15
CA PRO A 58 13.19 14.68 -1.84
C PRO A 58 13.79 16.09 -1.91
N GLY A 59 13.22 17.06 -1.19
CA GLY A 59 13.75 18.42 -1.04
C GLY A 59 13.21 19.50 -1.99
N GLN A 60 12.26 19.20 -2.87
CA GLN A 60 11.53 20.21 -3.66
C GLN A 60 10.07 20.32 -3.19
N GLY A 61 9.48 21.52 -3.25
CA GLY A 61 8.12 21.77 -2.77
C GLY A 61 7.08 20.87 -3.47
N LEU A 62 6.51 19.92 -2.73
CA LEU A 62 5.60 18.84 -3.18
C LEU A 62 4.48 19.35 -4.10
N THR A 63 3.82 20.44 -3.69
CA THR A 63 2.71 21.08 -4.42
C THR A 63 3.11 21.57 -5.82
N SER A 64 4.37 22.00 -5.99
CA SER A 64 4.88 22.52 -7.26
C SER A 64 5.26 21.42 -8.26
N GLN A 65 5.61 20.22 -7.79
CA GLN A 65 5.89 19.07 -8.66
C GLN A 65 4.60 18.37 -9.09
N LEU A 66 3.64 18.20 -8.19
CA LEU A 66 2.32 17.64 -8.49
C LEU A 66 1.61 18.41 -9.60
N GLY A 67 1.51 19.74 -9.48
CA GLY A 67 0.89 20.58 -10.50
C GLY A 67 1.61 20.51 -11.86
N ARG A 68 2.95 20.44 -11.87
CA ARG A 68 3.74 20.30 -13.11
C ARG A 68 3.52 18.95 -13.78
N ASN A 69 3.51 17.85 -13.02
CA ASN A 69 3.27 16.52 -13.57
C ASN A 69 1.83 16.36 -14.07
N LEU A 70 0.85 16.93 -13.36
CA LEU A 70 -0.52 17.00 -13.85
C LEU A 70 -0.61 17.74 -15.19
N GLN A 71 0.05 18.89 -15.33
CA GLN A 71 0.11 19.65 -16.59
C GLN A 71 0.81 18.89 -17.72
N ARG A 72 1.76 18.01 -17.40
CA ARG A 72 2.52 17.18 -18.35
C ARG A 72 1.89 15.80 -18.56
N SER A 73 0.62 15.61 -18.18
CA SER A 73 -0.11 14.36 -18.31
C SER A 73 -1.26 14.48 -19.30
N ALA A 74 -1.51 13.43 -20.08
CA ALA A 74 -2.58 13.42 -21.09
C ALA A 74 -3.98 13.26 -20.50
N SER A 75 -4.08 12.65 -19.33
CA SER A 75 -5.32 12.39 -18.61
C SER A 75 -5.06 12.20 -17.12
N GLY A 76 -6.13 12.15 -16.32
CA GLY A 76 -6.05 12.01 -14.86
C GLY A 76 -7.00 10.95 -14.30
N VAL A 77 -6.59 10.30 -13.21
CA VAL A 77 -7.47 9.50 -12.34
C VAL A 77 -7.36 10.04 -10.93
N LEU A 78 -8.49 10.34 -10.30
CA LEU A 78 -8.56 10.62 -8.87
C LEU A 78 -9.19 9.43 -8.15
N LEU A 79 -8.43 8.80 -7.26
CA LEU A 79 -8.94 7.76 -6.37
C LEU A 79 -9.55 8.39 -5.13
N TRP A 80 -10.75 7.92 -4.79
CA TRP A 80 -11.49 8.44 -3.66
C TRP A 80 -12.16 7.33 -2.85
N SER A 81 -12.04 7.41 -1.53
CA SER A 81 -12.81 6.61 -0.57
C SER A 81 -13.21 7.49 0.62
N GLU A 82 -14.28 7.15 1.32
CA GLU A 82 -14.64 7.77 2.60
C GLU A 82 -13.55 7.55 3.64
N ARG A 83 -12.85 6.41 3.61
CA ARG A 83 -11.74 6.14 4.54
C ARG A 83 -10.60 7.16 4.42
N ALA A 84 -10.45 7.78 3.24
CA ALA A 84 -9.52 8.87 3.00
C ALA A 84 -9.97 10.24 3.60
N GLU A 85 -11.14 10.29 4.23
CA GLU A 85 -11.76 11.31 5.11
C GLU A 85 -11.01 12.65 5.25
N ASP A 86 -11.00 13.37 4.13
CA ASP A 86 -10.66 14.78 4.02
C ASP A 86 -11.37 15.36 2.79
N SER A 87 -12.68 15.62 2.92
CA SER A 87 -13.50 16.15 1.83
C SER A 87 -12.89 17.40 1.20
N LYS A 88 -12.19 18.23 1.99
CA LYS A 88 -11.50 19.43 1.52
C LYS A 88 -10.35 19.13 0.57
N TRP A 89 -9.60 18.05 0.79
CA TRP A 89 -8.56 17.66 -0.15
C TRP A 89 -9.14 17.14 -1.46
N VAL A 90 -10.19 16.32 -1.37
CA VAL A 90 -10.83 15.73 -2.56
C VAL A 90 -11.41 16.84 -3.43
N GLU A 91 -12.12 17.79 -2.82
CA GLU A 91 -12.61 19.01 -3.49
C GLU A 91 -11.45 19.75 -4.17
N LYS A 92 -10.34 19.96 -3.47
CA LYS A 92 -9.16 20.62 -4.04
C LYS A 92 -8.55 19.87 -5.22
N GLU A 93 -8.45 18.54 -5.16
CA GLU A 93 -7.92 17.73 -6.26
C GLU A 93 -8.87 17.75 -7.47
N ILE A 94 -10.19 17.65 -7.22
CA ILE A 94 -11.20 17.78 -8.27
C ILE A 94 -11.12 19.17 -8.90
N ASP A 95 -10.96 20.23 -8.12
CA ASP A 95 -10.81 21.60 -8.64
C ASP A 95 -9.57 21.73 -9.54
N LEU A 96 -8.45 21.13 -9.14
CA LEU A 96 -7.22 21.11 -9.94
C LEU A 96 -7.41 20.39 -11.27
N MET A 97 -7.98 19.18 -11.24
CA MET A 97 -8.24 18.40 -12.46
C MET A 97 -9.30 19.05 -13.36
N SER A 98 -10.34 19.64 -12.77
CA SER A 98 -11.41 20.35 -13.48
C SER A 98 -10.89 21.62 -14.15
N THR A 99 -9.99 22.35 -13.49
CA THR A 99 -9.31 23.52 -14.07
C THR A 99 -8.47 23.10 -15.27
N GLN A 100 -7.70 22.02 -15.16
CA GLN A 100 -6.89 21.51 -16.27
C GLN A 100 -7.77 21.05 -17.44
N GLN A 101 -8.85 20.33 -17.17
CA GLN A 101 -9.82 19.92 -18.19
C GLN A 101 -10.42 21.13 -18.89
N THR A 102 -10.90 22.13 -18.14
CA THR A 102 -11.51 23.36 -18.67
C THR A 102 -10.54 24.13 -19.57
N ASN A 103 -9.28 24.26 -19.15
CA ASN A 103 -8.24 24.94 -19.92
C ASN A 103 -7.87 24.21 -21.21
N SER A 104 -8.17 22.92 -21.31
CA SER A 104 -7.90 22.10 -22.50
C SER A 104 -9.08 21.99 -23.46
N ILE A 105 -10.23 22.58 -23.14
CA ILE A 105 -11.42 22.58 -24.01
C ILE A 105 -11.08 23.30 -25.32
N GLY A 106 -11.33 22.63 -26.44
CA GLY A 106 -11.05 23.16 -27.78
C GLY A 106 -9.59 23.04 -28.22
N ALA A 107 -8.70 22.48 -27.39
CA ALA A 107 -7.35 22.11 -27.82
C ALA A 107 -7.40 20.84 -28.69
N ASP A 108 -6.41 20.68 -29.57
CA ASP A 108 -6.24 19.45 -30.37
C ASP A 108 -6.03 18.21 -29.50
N PHE A 109 -5.58 18.40 -28.26
CA PHE A 109 -5.32 17.35 -27.29
C PHE A 109 -5.98 17.68 -25.94
N PRO A 110 -7.28 17.37 -25.76
CA PRO A 110 -7.99 17.66 -24.53
C PRO A 110 -7.54 16.73 -23.39
N PHE A 111 -7.54 17.28 -22.18
CA PHE A 111 -7.31 16.59 -20.93
C PHE A 111 -8.64 16.04 -20.40
N ASN A 112 -8.70 14.74 -20.17
CA ASN A 112 -9.84 14.08 -19.53
C ASN A 112 -9.40 13.51 -18.19
N PHE A 113 -10.29 13.54 -17.20
CA PHE A 113 -10.06 12.84 -15.96
C PHE A 113 -11.29 12.05 -15.51
N VAL A 114 -11.03 11.01 -14.73
CA VAL A 114 -12.04 10.13 -14.16
C VAL A 114 -11.86 10.11 -12.66
N VAL A 115 -12.96 10.29 -11.92
CA VAL A 115 -12.97 10.00 -10.48
C VAL A 115 -13.37 8.55 -10.29
N ALA A 116 -12.57 7.79 -9.54
CA ALA A 116 -12.80 6.40 -9.19
C ALA A 116 -13.17 6.32 -7.70
N SER A 117 -14.43 6.01 -7.43
CA SER A 117 -14.94 5.79 -6.07
C SER A 117 -14.65 4.36 -5.64
N LEU A 118 -13.95 4.16 -4.54
CA LEU A 118 -13.53 2.85 -4.04
C LEU A 118 -14.52 2.22 -3.06
N ASP A 119 -15.52 2.98 -2.62
CA ASP A 119 -16.53 2.55 -1.65
C ASP A 119 -17.98 2.77 -2.12
N GLY A 120 -18.16 3.23 -3.37
CA GLY A 120 -19.45 3.39 -4.02
C GLY A 120 -20.24 4.60 -3.52
N ARG A 121 -19.64 5.42 -2.66
CA ARG A 121 -20.23 6.69 -2.27
C ARG A 121 -19.94 7.74 -3.33
N ASN A 122 -20.74 8.82 -3.32
CA ASN A 122 -20.55 9.93 -4.22
C ASN A 122 -19.36 10.80 -3.76
N PRO A 123 -18.30 10.95 -4.57
CA PRO A 123 -17.18 11.82 -4.22
C PRO A 123 -17.65 13.27 -4.00
N PRO A 124 -17.23 13.94 -2.90
CA PRO A 124 -17.54 15.35 -2.67
C PRO A 124 -16.88 16.23 -3.73
N GLY A 125 -17.51 17.35 -4.10
CA GLY A 125 -16.96 18.30 -5.08
C GLY A 125 -17.26 17.97 -6.54
N LEU A 126 -17.88 16.83 -6.86
CA LEU A 126 -18.35 16.55 -8.22
C LEU A 126 -19.48 17.50 -8.63
N MET A 127 -19.33 18.14 -9.79
CA MET A 127 -20.36 18.99 -10.37
C MET A 127 -21.57 18.15 -10.81
N ALA A 128 -22.76 18.78 -10.80
CA ALA A 128 -24.00 18.12 -11.23
C ALA A 128 -23.85 17.58 -12.67
N GLY A 129 -23.96 16.25 -12.83
CA GLY A 129 -23.86 15.57 -14.13
C GLY A 129 -22.49 14.97 -14.45
N GLN A 130 -21.47 15.20 -13.63
CA GLN A 130 -20.17 14.54 -13.78
C GLN A 130 -20.25 13.10 -13.26
N LEU A 131 -19.95 12.13 -14.11
CA LEU A 131 -19.98 10.71 -13.77
C LEU A 131 -18.65 10.27 -13.15
N TYR A 132 -18.72 9.40 -12.14
CA TYR A 132 -17.58 8.68 -11.58
C TYR A 132 -17.70 7.18 -11.90
N VAL A 133 -16.59 6.45 -11.77
CA VAL A 133 -16.60 4.97 -11.88
C VAL A 133 -16.58 4.38 -10.47
N ASP A 134 -17.51 3.47 -10.20
CA ASP A 134 -17.63 2.78 -8.92
C ASP A 134 -16.82 1.48 -8.94
N PHE A 135 -15.83 1.38 -8.05
CA PHE A 135 -14.99 0.21 -7.81
C PHE A 135 -15.24 -0.46 -6.46
N SER A 136 -16.34 -0.14 -5.75
CA SER A 136 -16.70 -0.76 -4.47
C SER A 136 -16.80 -2.28 -4.51
N ALA A 137 -17.13 -2.84 -5.67
CA ALA A 137 -17.13 -4.29 -5.91
C ALA A 137 -15.73 -4.92 -5.95
N TYR A 138 -14.67 -4.11 -6.02
CA TYR A 138 -13.28 -4.53 -6.21
C TYR A 138 -12.35 -3.90 -5.17
N PRO A 139 -12.49 -4.26 -3.89
CA PRO A 139 -11.70 -3.67 -2.80
C PRO A 139 -10.21 -3.93 -2.91
N ASP A 140 -9.80 -4.94 -3.69
CA ASP A 140 -8.40 -5.35 -3.82
C ASP A 140 -7.69 -4.67 -5.00
N GLY A 141 -8.40 -4.09 -5.98
CA GLY A 141 -7.82 -3.45 -7.16
C GLY A 141 -8.75 -3.46 -8.39
N PRO A 142 -8.53 -2.62 -9.41
CA PRO A 142 -9.45 -2.47 -10.54
C PRO A 142 -9.42 -3.66 -11.49
N MET A 143 -10.59 -4.10 -11.96
CA MET A 143 -10.72 -5.18 -12.95
C MET A 143 -12.04 -5.08 -13.72
N GLY A 144 -12.16 -5.89 -14.79
CA GLY A 144 -13.42 -6.10 -15.50
C GLY A 144 -13.96 -4.83 -16.18
N SER A 145 -15.28 -4.74 -16.26
CA SER A 145 -15.98 -3.68 -17.02
C SER A 145 -15.70 -2.28 -16.51
N ASP A 146 -15.46 -2.11 -15.20
CA ASP A 146 -15.22 -0.81 -14.61
C ASP A 146 -13.80 -0.29 -14.91
N LEU A 147 -12.80 -1.17 -15.06
CA LEU A 147 -11.50 -0.75 -15.61
C LEU A 147 -11.63 -0.34 -17.08
N VAL A 148 -12.40 -1.08 -17.89
CA VAL A 148 -12.62 -0.72 -19.29
C VAL A 148 -13.30 0.65 -19.39
N ARG A 149 -14.34 0.91 -18.59
CA ARG A 149 -14.98 2.23 -18.46
C ARG A 149 -14.00 3.32 -18.09
N LEU A 150 -13.11 3.06 -17.13
CA LEU A 150 -12.07 4.00 -16.74
C LEU A 150 -11.17 4.34 -17.93
N THR A 151 -10.66 3.35 -18.68
CA THR A 151 -9.80 3.62 -19.85
C THR A 151 -10.53 4.38 -20.96
N CYS A 152 -11.81 4.09 -21.21
CA CYS A 152 -12.63 4.87 -22.15
C CYS A 152 -12.76 6.33 -21.69
N GLY A 153 -13.02 6.55 -20.40
CA GLY A 153 -13.11 7.89 -19.80
C GLY A 153 -11.81 8.69 -19.94
N LEU A 154 -10.65 8.05 -19.75
CA LEU A 154 -9.34 8.67 -19.96
C LEU A 154 -9.13 9.14 -21.41
N GLN A 155 -9.72 8.44 -22.38
CA GLN A 155 -9.69 8.84 -23.79
C GLN A 155 -10.85 9.75 -24.20
N GLY A 156 -11.76 10.10 -23.28
CA GLY A 156 -12.94 10.90 -23.59
C GLY A 156 -13.94 10.20 -24.51
N LYS A 157 -13.93 8.86 -24.54
CA LYS A 157 -14.80 8.05 -25.39
C LYS A 157 -15.92 7.41 -24.56
N PRO A 158 -17.14 7.30 -25.10
CA PRO A 158 -18.17 6.48 -24.48
C PRO A 158 -17.82 5.00 -24.57
N LEU A 159 -18.23 4.21 -23.59
CA LEU A 159 -18.11 2.76 -23.65
C LEU A 159 -19.03 2.21 -24.77
N SER A 160 -18.49 1.41 -25.68
CA SER A 160 -19.28 0.84 -26.77
C SER A 160 -20.23 -0.26 -26.28
N PRO A 161 -21.46 -0.37 -26.82
CA PRO A 161 -22.40 -1.44 -26.44
C PRO A 161 -21.85 -2.86 -26.63
N ASP A 162 -20.96 -3.05 -27.60
CA ASP A 162 -20.28 -4.33 -27.84
C ASP A 162 -19.24 -4.64 -26.74
N ALA A 163 -18.45 -3.65 -26.32
CA ALA A 163 -17.54 -3.79 -25.19
C ALA A 163 -18.30 -4.08 -23.89
N VAL A 164 -19.44 -3.41 -23.65
CA VAL A 164 -20.31 -3.72 -22.49
C VAL A 164 -20.71 -5.19 -22.50
N ARG A 165 -21.28 -5.69 -23.61
CA ARG A 165 -21.75 -7.08 -23.68
C ARG A 165 -20.64 -8.10 -23.49
N GLN A 166 -19.48 -7.86 -24.11
CA GLN A 166 -18.38 -8.82 -24.07
C GLN A 166 -17.67 -8.80 -22.71
N VAL A 167 -17.51 -7.65 -22.07
CA VAL A 167 -16.86 -7.58 -20.75
C VAL A 167 -17.79 -8.05 -19.63
N VAL A 168 -19.10 -7.83 -19.73
CA VAL A 168 -20.09 -8.37 -18.76
C VAL A 168 -20.05 -9.90 -18.66
N ALA A 169 -19.72 -10.60 -19.76
CA ALA A 169 -19.55 -12.06 -19.74
C ALA A 169 -18.34 -12.51 -18.90
N PHE A 170 -17.28 -11.69 -18.82
CA PHE A 170 -16.10 -11.95 -17.98
C PHE A 170 -16.30 -11.49 -16.52
N ASP A 171 -17.10 -10.44 -16.30
CA ASP A 171 -17.32 -9.82 -14.99
C ASP A 171 -17.89 -10.79 -13.93
N ALA A 172 -18.76 -11.72 -14.31
CA ALA A 172 -19.39 -12.63 -13.35
C ALA A 172 -18.34 -13.49 -12.61
N THR A 173 -17.35 -14.00 -13.34
CA THR A 173 -16.24 -14.77 -12.76
C THR A 173 -15.26 -13.87 -12.01
N LEU A 174 -14.87 -12.73 -12.60
CA LEU A 174 -13.89 -11.82 -11.98
C LEU A 174 -14.39 -11.22 -10.66
N LYS A 175 -15.67 -10.88 -10.55
CA LYS A 175 -16.26 -10.33 -9.32
C LYS A 175 -16.30 -11.33 -8.17
N THR A 176 -16.45 -12.62 -8.47
CA THR A 176 -16.64 -13.66 -7.45
C THR A 176 -15.32 -14.32 -7.03
N GLU A 177 -14.31 -14.33 -7.90
CA GLU A 177 -13.06 -15.05 -7.62
C GLU A 177 -12.28 -14.53 -6.40
N PRO A 178 -12.13 -13.22 -6.14
CA PRO A 178 -11.49 -12.74 -4.91
C PRO A 178 -12.16 -13.25 -3.63
N SER A 179 -13.50 -13.29 -3.61
CA SER A 179 -14.27 -13.81 -2.48
C SER A 179 -14.10 -15.33 -2.36
N SER A 180 -14.04 -16.03 -3.48
CA SER A 180 -13.76 -17.47 -3.55
C SER A 180 -12.37 -17.78 -2.98
N LEU A 181 -11.33 -17.06 -3.39
CA LEU A 181 -9.96 -17.18 -2.87
C LEU A 181 -9.90 -16.93 -1.35
N LYS A 182 -10.55 -15.86 -0.88
CA LYS A 182 -10.65 -15.53 0.56
C LYS A 182 -11.36 -16.65 1.34
N ALA A 183 -12.43 -17.23 0.78
CA ALA A 183 -13.12 -18.38 1.38
C ALA A 183 -12.24 -19.64 1.40
N MET A 184 -11.48 -19.91 0.34
CA MET A 184 -10.50 -21.01 0.31
C MET A 184 -9.44 -20.85 1.40
N ALA A 185 -8.86 -19.65 1.54
CA ALA A 185 -7.85 -19.37 2.56
C ALA A 185 -8.43 -19.55 3.98
N LYS A 186 -9.64 -19.03 4.24
CA LYS A 186 -10.33 -19.22 5.52
C LYS A 186 -10.63 -20.69 5.84
N ALA A 187 -10.87 -21.50 4.81
CA ALA A 187 -11.09 -22.94 4.92
C ALA A 187 -9.78 -23.76 4.92
N GLY A 188 -8.60 -23.12 4.86
CA GLY A 188 -7.30 -23.81 4.79
C GLY A 188 -7.04 -24.54 3.46
N LEU A 189 -7.77 -24.21 2.39
CA LEU A 189 -7.71 -24.89 1.09
C LEU A 189 -6.64 -24.28 0.16
N TYR A 190 -5.43 -24.08 0.67
CA TYR A 190 -4.35 -23.39 -0.06
C TYR A 190 -3.90 -24.12 -1.34
N ALA A 191 -3.97 -25.46 -1.37
CA ALA A 191 -3.72 -26.23 -2.59
C ALA A 191 -4.66 -25.86 -3.75
N LYS A 192 -5.91 -25.46 -3.45
CA LYS A 192 -6.85 -24.97 -4.47
C LYS A 192 -6.44 -23.59 -4.99
N ILE A 193 -5.92 -22.72 -4.13
CA ILE A 193 -5.39 -21.41 -4.52
C ILE A 193 -4.19 -21.59 -5.47
N VAL A 194 -3.28 -22.52 -5.16
CA VAL A 194 -2.17 -22.86 -6.07
C VAL A 194 -2.68 -23.41 -7.40
N ALA A 195 -3.69 -24.29 -7.38
CA ALA A 195 -4.30 -24.81 -8.61
C ALA A 195 -4.91 -23.69 -9.48
N ARG A 196 -5.50 -22.65 -8.86
CA ARG A 196 -5.98 -21.46 -9.58
C ARG A 196 -4.86 -20.70 -10.27
N LEU A 197 -3.78 -20.42 -9.56
CA LEU A 197 -2.59 -19.72 -10.09
C LEU A 197 -1.94 -20.45 -11.28
N ASN A 198 -2.02 -21.79 -11.28
CA ASN A 198 -1.50 -22.64 -12.35
C ASN A 198 -2.50 -22.91 -13.49
N SER A 199 -3.71 -22.36 -13.41
CA SER A 199 -4.74 -22.58 -14.43
C SER A 199 -4.52 -21.72 -15.68
N ASP A 200 -5.03 -22.20 -16.81
CA ASP A 200 -5.12 -21.44 -18.06
C ASP A 200 -6.42 -20.61 -18.15
N GLU A 201 -7.16 -20.47 -17.03
CA GLU A 201 -8.37 -19.66 -17.00
C GLU A 201 -8.01 -18.19 -17.27
N PRO A 202 -8.77 -17.47 -18.12
CA PRO A 202 -8.50 -16.06 -18.44
C PRO A 202 -8.31 -15.17 -17.21
N ALA A 203 -9.00 -15.47 -16.11
CA ALA A 203 -8.85 -14.79 -14.83
C ALA A 203 -7.39 -14.71 -14.32
N TYR A 204 -6.57 -15.74 -14.58
CA TYR A 204 -5.18 -15.85 -14.12
C TYR A 204 -4.15 -15.67 -15.25
N THR A 205 -4.58 -15.67 -16.51
CA THR A 205 -3.67 -15.45 -17.65
C THR A 205 -3.69 -14.00 -18.15
N THR A 206 -4.73 -13.22 -17.85
CA THR A 206 -4.89 -11.88 -18.43
C THR A 206 -4.70 -10.72 -17.46
N SER A 207 -4.66 -10.94 -16.16
CA SER A 207 -4.51 -9.87 -15.16
C SER A 207 -3.58 -10.30 -14.03
N ALA A 208 -2.63 -9.42 -13.69
CA ALA A 208 -1.75 -9.60 -12.54
C ALA A 208 -2.50 -9.53 -11.20
N GLN A 209 -3.69 -8.91 -11.17
CA GLN A 209 -4.38 -8.57 -9.94
C GLN A 209 -4.88 -9.79 -9.17
N LEU A 210 -5.55 -10.74 -9.85
CA LEU A 210 -6.03 -11.96 -9.19
C LEU A 210 -4.88 -12.85 -8.72
N ALA A 211 -3.78 -12.87 -9.48
CA ALA A 211 -2.55 -13.54 -9.07
C ALA A 211 -1.97 -12.91 -7.79
N ALA A 212 -1.88 -11.58 -7.72
CA ALA A 212 -1.40 -10.87 -6.54
C ALA A 212 -2.27 -11.15 -5.29
N ILE A 213 -3.60 -11.17 -5.43
CA ILE A 213 -4.51 -11.52 -4.33
C ILE A 213 -4.28 -12.96 -3.85
N ALA A 214 -4.20 -13.92 -4.77
CA ALA A 214 -3.97 -15.32 -4.44
C ALA A 214 -2.61 -15.53 -3.73
N ILE A 215 -1.56 -14.88 -4.21
CA ILE A 215 -0.21 -14.93 -3.62
C ILE A 215 -0.21 -14.29 -2.22
N ASP A 216 -0.84 -13.13 -2.03
CA ASP A 216 -0.93 -12.49 -0.70
C ASP A 216 -1.64 -13.41 0.31
N LEU A 217 -2.69 -14.13 -0.12
CA LEU A 217 -3.37 -15.13 0.71
C LEU A 217 -2.48 -16.33 1.06
N LEU A 218 -1.65 -16.81 0.13
CA LEU A 218 -0.66 -17.86 0.41
C LEU A 218 0.36 -17.39 1.45
N ILE A 219 0.88 -16.17 1.32
CA ILE A 219 1.82 -15.58 2.28
C ILE A 219 1.17 -15.48 3.67
N ARG A 220 -0.05 -14.94 3.77
CA ARG A 220 -0.79 -14.86 5.04
C ARG A 220 -1.06 -16.24 5.64
N GLY A 221 -1.29 -17.24 4.79
CA GLY A 221 -1.44 -18.65 5.16
C GLY A 221 -0.14 -19.36 5.54
N LYS A 222 1.00 -18.68 5.49
CA LYS A 222 2.34 -19.25 5.73
C LYS A 222 2.78 -20.30 4.70
N HIS A 223 2.20 -20.27 3.50
CA HIS A 223 2.58 -21.09 2.33
C HIS A 223 3.63 -20.36 1.50
N TYR A 224 4.79 -20.06 2.10
CA TYR A 224 5.76 -19.15 1.51
C TYR A 224 6.47 -19.74 0.29
N LYS A 225 6.74 -21.04 0.27
CA LYS A 225 7.37 -21.71 -0.88
C LYS A 225 6.48 -21.69 -2.11
N GLU A 226 5.20 -22.04 -1.93
CA GLU A 226 4.21 -21.98 -2.98
C GLU A 226 3.97 -20.54 -3.46
N ALA A 227 4.00 -19.56 -2.54
CA ALA A 227 3.93 -18.15 -2.90
C ALA A 227 5.14 -17.69 -3.73
N ILE A 228 6.36 -18.13 -3.40
CA ILE A 228 7.58 -17.85 -4.15
C ILE A 228 7.48 -18.43 -5.58
N GLU A 229 7.15 -19.72 -5.71
CA GLU A 229 6.99 -20.36 -7.03
C GLU A 229 5.92 -19.66 -7.88
N ALA A 230 4.80 -19.29 -7.26
CA ALA A 230 3.75 -18.52 -7.92
C ALA A 230 4.21 -17.12 -8.35
N CYS A 231 4.96 -16.40 -7.49
CA CYS A 231 5.56 -15.12 -7.83
C CYS A 231 6.47 -15.24 -9.06
N GLU A 232 7.39 -16.21 -9.07
CA GLU A 232 8.30 -16.42 -10.20
C GLU A 232 7.55 -16.68 -11.52
N ALA A 233 6.51 -17.51 -11.48
CA ALA A 233 5.68 -17.81 -12.64
C ALA A 233 4.89 -16.57 -13.12
N MET A 234 4.29 -15.83 -12.19
CA MET A 234 3.43 -14.69 -12.50
C MET A 234 4.23 -13.46 -12.91
N ILE A 235 5.43 -13.22 -12.36
CA ILE A 235 6.33 -12.15 -12.80
C ILE A 235 6.80 -12.38 -14.24
N LYS A 236 7.09 -13.63 -14.63
CA LYS A 236 7.41 -13.96 -16.04
C LYS A 236 6.26 -13.61 -16.98
N ARG A 237 5.02 -13.82 -16.53
CA ARG A 237 3.82 -13.50 -17.31
C ARG A 237 3.47 -12.02 -17.32
N PHE A 238 3.68 -11.34 -16.20
CA PHE A 238 3.33 -9.93 -15.98
C PHE A 238 4.56 -9.14 -15.49
N PRO A 239 5.59 -8.97 -16.33
CA PRO A 239 6.88 -8.39 -15.90
C PRO A 239 6.78 -6.93 -15.47
N GLY A 240 5.73 -6.22 -15.86
CA GLY A 240 5.45 -4.84 -15.44
C GLY A 240 4.80 -4.72 -14.07
N SER A 241 4.34 -5.81 -13.45
CA SER A 241 3.66 -5.73 -12.15
C SER A 241 4.64 -5.45 -11.02
N ILE A 242 4.48 -4.30 -10.37
CA ILE A 242 5.23 -3.94 -9.17
C ILE A 242 4.73 -4.80 -8.00
N ARG A 243 3.40 -5.01 -7.90
CA ARG A 243 2.83 -5.72 -6.75
C ARG A 243 3.33 -7.17 -6.68
N LEU A 244 3.42 -7.87 -7.81
CA LEU A 244 3.95 -9.24 -7.83
C LEU A 244 5.42 -9.31 -7.37
N LYS A 245 6.24 -8.32 -7.74
CA LYS A 245 7.65 -8.23 -7.30
C LYS A 245 7.77 -7.88 -5.81
N GLN A 246 6.92 -6.98 -5.30
CA GLN A 246 6.83 -6.69 -3.87
C GLN A 246 6.44 -7.94 -3.06
N LEU A 247 5.42 -8.66 -3.52
CA LEU A 247 4.99 -9.92 -2.90
C LEU A 247 6.09 -10.99 -2.97
N TYR A 248 6.90 -11.01 -4.02
CA TYR A 248 8.04 -11.92 -4.13
C TYR A 248 9.09 -11.63 -3.04
N GLY A 249 9.50 -10.36 -2.90
CA GLY A 249 10.40 -9.94 -1.83
C GLY A 249 9.83 -10.22 -0.44
N LEU A 250 8.52 -10.02 -0.24
CA LEU A 250 7.84 -10.35 1.01
C LEU A 250 7.84 -11.85 1.29
N ALA A 251 7.54 -12.70 0.30
CA ALA A 251 7.53 -14.15 0.45
C ALA A 251 8.93 -14.70 0.76
N LEU A 252 9.95 -14.23 0.04
CA LEU A 252 11.36 -14.55 0.31
C LEU A 252 11.77 -14.18 1.73
N ARG A 253 11.40 -12.98 2.21
CA ARG A 253 11.66 -12.55 3.58
C ARG A 253 11.00 -13.50 4.59
N ARG A 254 9.73 -13.86 4.37
CA ARG A 254 8.98 -14.74 5.28
C ARG A 254 9.54 -16.16 5.31
N GLU A 255 10.09 -16.64 4.20
CA GLU A 255 10.84 -17.91 4.09
C GLU A 255 12.30 -17.80 4.57
N LYS A 256 12.71 -16.66 5.14
CA LYS A 256 14.07 -16.38 5.65
C LYS A 256 15.18 -16.45 4.59
N ARG A 257 14.83 -16.31 3.31
CA ARG A 257 15.77 -16.14 2.18
C ARG A 257 16.16 -14.66 2.05
N LEU A 258 16.82 -14.14 3.10
CA LEU A 258 17.01 -12.69 3.29
C LEU A 258 17.88 -12.03 2.23
N ASP A 259 18.93 -12.71 1.74
CA ASP A 259 19.83 -12.15 0.72
C ASP A 259 19.09 -11.97 -0.62
N GLU A 260 18.25 -12.94 -0.98
CA GLU A 260 17.40 -12.88 -2.18
C GLU A 260 16.31 -11.82 -2.04
N ALA A 261 15.64 -11.75 -0.88
CA ALA A 261 14.65 -10.71 -0.60
C ALA A 261 15.27 -9.31 -0.73
N ASN A 262 16.47 -9.12 -0.16
CA ASN A 262 17.20 -7.85 -0.26
C ASN A 262 17.57 -7.53 -1.72
N TYR A 263 18.03 -8.50 -2.50
CA TYR A 263 18.34 -8.30 -3.93
C TYR A 263 17.12 -7.84 -4.72
N GLU A 264 16.00 -8.57 -4.64
CA GLU A 264 14.80 -8.30 -5.44
C GLU A 264 14.15 -6.95 -5.11
N LEU A 265 14.15 -6.58 -3.82
CA LEU A 265 13.60 -5.30 -3.38
C LEU A 265 14.53 -4.13 -3.75
N ASN A 266 15.85 -4.30 -3.71
CA ASN A 266 16.77 -3.28 -4.24
C ASN A 266 16.66 -3.15 -5.77
N LEU A 267 16.41 -4.24 -6.49
CA LEU A 267 16.15 -4.18 -7.93
C LEU A 267 14.91 -3.34 -8.25
N LEU A 268 13.87 -3.39 -7.41
CA LEU A 268 12.74 -2.45 -7.53
C LEU A 268 13.19 -0.99 -7.33
N LEU A 269 14.03 -0.72 -6.32
CA LEU A 269 14.51 0.65 -6.05
C LEU A 269 15.35 1.21 -7.21
N GLU A 270 16.26 0.41 -7.76
CA GLU A 270 17.09 0.78 -8.92
C GLU A 270 16.24 1.03 -10.18
N ASN A 271 15.10 0.35 -10.30
CA ASN A 271 14.12 0.58 -11.37
C ASN A 271 13.13 1.72 -11.06
N SER A 272 13.48 2.61 -10.12
CA SER A 272 12.66 3.77 -9.71
C SER A 272 11.31 3.39 -9.08
N HIS A 273 11.14 2.16 -8.60
CA HIS A 273 9.97 1.72 -7.85
C HIS A 273 10.21 1.86 -6.34
N ARG A 274 10.46 3.11 -5.90
CA ARG A 274 10.82 3.46 -4.52
C ARG A 274 9.64 4.01 -3.71
N ASP A 275 8.51 3.32 -3.80
CA ASP A 275 7.32 3.62 -3.01
C ASP A 275 7.45 3.08 -1.57
N THR A 276 6.54 3.55 -0.73
CA THR A 276 6.54 3.25 0.71
C THR A 276 6.29 1.77 1.06
N GLU A 277 5.53 1.02 0.24
CA GLU A 277 5.37 -0.43 0.44
C GLU A 277 6.72 -1.14 0.20
N THR A 278 7.39 -0.83 -0.91
CA THR A 278 8.71 -1.41 -1.22
C THR A 278 9.75 -1.05 -0.16
N LEU A 279 9.80 0.22 0.25
CA LEU A 279 10.67 0.70 1.33
C LEU A 279 10.37 -0.03 2.64
N GLY A 280 9.10 -0.18 3.00
CA GLY A 280 8.66 -0.87 4.22
C GLY A 280 9.06 -2.35 4.25
N ILE A 281 8.87 -3.07 3.14
CA ILE A 281 9.27 -4.49 3.04
C ILE A 281 10.80 -4.61 3.14
N LEU A 282 11.56 -3.76 2.42
CA LEU A 282 13.02 -3.78 2.46
C LEU A 282 13.57 -3.42 3.84
N ALA A 283 13.01 -2.40 4.49
CA ALA A 283 13.37 -2.02 5.85
C ALA A 283 13.16 -3.20 6.82
N ALA A 284 12.10 -3.97 6.61
CA ALA A 284 11.81 -5.15 7.41
C ALA A 284 12.76 -6.33 7.10
N VAL A 285 13.26 -6.48 5.86
CA VAL A 285 14.36 -7.41 5.54
C VAL A 285 15.62 -7.04 6.31
N TRP A 286 15.97 -5.76 6.36
CA TRP A 286 17.12 -5.28 7.13
C TRP A 286 16.96 -5.49 8.65
N ALA A 287 15.74 -5.38 9.19
CA ALA A 287 15.46 -5.75 10.58
C ALA A 287 15.68 -7.25 10.84
N ASP A 288 15.22 -8.12 9.94
CA ASP A 288 15.46 -9.56 10.02
C ASP A 288 16.98 -9.89 9.90
N LEU A 289 17.73 -9.15 9.07
CA LEU A 289 19.20 -9.27 8.96
C LEU A 289 19.91 -8.81 10.24
N TRP A 290 19.44 -7.74 10.89
CA TRP A 290 19.94 -7.30 12.19
C TRP A 290 19.83 -8.42 13.23
N GLU A 291 18.67 -9.07 13.32
CA GLU A 291 18.46 -10.19 14.26
C GLU A 291 19.39 -11.37 13.97
N LYS A 292 19.51 -11.75 12.68
CA LYS A 292 20.40 -12.82 12.25
C LYS A 292 21.85 -12.54 12.65
N ARG A 293 22.38 -11.36 12.30
CA ARG A 293 23.77 -10.96 12.58
C ARG A 293 24.04 -10.84 14.08
N LYS A 294 23.07 -10.31 14.84
CA LYS A 294 23.14 -10.26 16.31
C LYS A 294 23.29 -11.67 16.90
N GLY A 295 22.50 -12.64 16.41
CA GLY A 295 22.59 -14.05 16.82
C GLY A 295 23.89 -14.75 16.43
N GLU A 296 24.50 -14.35 15.30
CA GLU A 296 25.80 -14.84 14.83
C GLU A 296 26.99 -14.18 15.57
N GLY A 297 26.74 -13.19 16.43
CA GLY A 297 27.78 -12.45 17.15
C GLY A 297 28.43 -11.31 16.34
N ASP A 298 27.96 -11.03 15.13
CA ASP A 298 28.42 -9.92 14.29
C ASP A 298 27.79 -8.60 14.75
N GLN A 299 28.38 -7.98 15.78
CA GLN A 299 27.86 -6.75 16.38
C GLN A 299 27.88 -5.56 15.41
N THR A 300 28.95 -5.43 14.62
CA THR A 300 29.10 -4.32 13.66
C THR A 300 28.07 -4.47 12.54
N GLY A 301 27.99 -5.63 11.89
CA GLY A 301 27.02 -5.83 10.83
C GLY A 301 25.59 -5.82 11.33
N ALA A 302 25.32 -6.23 12.57
CA ALA A 302 24.01 -6.07 13.19
C ALA A 302 23.65 -4.58 13.31
N ARG A 303 24.57 -3.74 13.81
CA ARG A 303 24.36 -2.30 13.90
C ARG A 303 24.09 -1.68 12.53
N ASP A 304 24.90 -2.00 11.52
CA ASP A 304 24.74 -1.49 10.15
C ASP A 304 23.37 -1.86 9.57
N ALA A 305 22.92 -3.11 9.79
CA ALA A 305 21.61 -3.57 9.34
C ALA A 305 20.46 -2.82 10.03
N LEU A 306 20.59 -2.54 11.33
CA LEU A 306 19.59 -1.80 12.08
C LEU A 306 19.51 -0.33 11.65
N GLU A 307 20.65 0.31 11.41
CA GLU A 307 20.72 1.68 10.88
C GLU A 307 20.09 1.75 9.48
N MET A 308 20.33 0.75 8.63
CA MET A 308 19.69 0.67 7.33
C MET A 308 18.16 0.49 7.44
N SER A 309 17.69 -0.41 8.31
CA SER A 309 16.26 -0.55 8.59
C SER A 309 15.62 0.78 9.01
N GLN A 310 16.27 1.52 9.92
CA GLN A 310 15.81 2.83 10.39
C GLN A 310 15.68 3.84 9.26
N GLN A 311 16.70 3.96 8.40
CA GLN A 311 16.74 4.93 7.31
C GLN A 311 15.65 4.69 6.27
N LEU A 312 15.40 3.43 5.88
CA LEU A 312 14.36 3.09 4.90
C LEU A 312 12.96 3.37 5.43
N TYR A 313 12.69 3.05 6.71
CA TYR A 313 11.42 3.42 7.33
C TYR A 313 11.27 4.94 7.45
N ALA A 314 12.34 5.66 7.81
CA ALA A 314 12.32 7.11 7.90
C ALA A 314 12.06 7.78 6.54
N GLU A 315 12.68 7.27 5.47
CA GLU A 315 12.40 7.73 4.11
C GLU A 315 10.95 7.47 3.71
N GLY A 316 10.42 6.29 4.05
CA GLY A 316 9.02 5.95 3.81
C GLY A 316 8.06 6.92 4.50
N PHE A 317 8.35 7.25 5.76
CA PHE A 317 7.57 8.20 6.55
C PHE A 317 7.70 9.64 6.07
N GLU A 318 8.89 10.06 5.64
CA GLU A 318 9.11 11.39 5.04
C GLU A 318 8.29 11.56 3.76
N LYS A 319 8.29 10.53 2.90
CA LYS A 319 7.49 10.52 1.66
C LYS A 319 5.99 10.53 1.92
N VAL A 320 5.55 9.77 2.92
CA VAL A 320 4.13 9.65 3.28
C VAL A 320 3.95 9.82 4.78
N PRO A 321 3.88 11.06 5.29
CA PRO A 321 3.76 11.33 6.73
C PRO A 321 2.46 10.84 7.38
N THR A 322 1.50 10.38 6.57
CA THR A 322 0.25 9.75 7.05
C THR A 322 0.39 8.25 7.26
N ASP A 323 1.49 7.63 6.81
CA ASP A 323 1.81 6.23 7.05
C ASP A 323 2.47 6.07 8.42
N THR A 324 1.63 5.99 9.45
CA THR A 324 2.07 5.86 10.85
C THR A 324 2.84 4.57 11.11
N TYR A 325 2.64 3.51 10.30
CA TYR A 325 3.39 2.27 10.40
C TYR A 325 4.88 2.46 10.06
N THR A 326 5.20 3.15 8.96
CA THR A 326 6.60 3.46 8.64
C THR A 326 7.21 4.41 9.68
N GLY A 327 6.45 5.40 10.14
CA GLY A 327 6.90 6.36 11.16
C GLY A 327 7.27 5.70 12.49
N ILE A 328 6.39 4.84 13.02
CA ILE A 328 6.64 4.19 14.31
C ILE A 328 7.80 3.20 14.23
N ASN A 329 7.93 2.48 13.11
CA ASN A 329 9.07 1.59 12.92
C ASN A 329 10.39 2.37 12.83
N ALA A 330 10.39 3.53 12.15
CA ALA A 330 11.56 4.41 12.11
C ALA A 330 11.95 4.91 13.51
N ALA A 331 10.96 5.29 14.33
CA ALA A 331 11.17 5.75 15.70
C ALA A 331 11.71 4.62 16.60
N SER A 332 11.11 3.44 16.53
CA SER A 332 11.54 2.27 17.30
C SER A 332 12.92 1.78 16.92
N LYS A 333 13.30 1.81 15.63
CA LYS A 333 14.68 1.49 15.24
C LYS A 333 15.68 2.53 15.73
N ALA A 334 15.33 3.82 15.73
CA ALA A 334 16.18 4.86 16.30
C ALA A 334 16.44 4.63 17.80
N ALA A 335 15.40 4.24 18.56
CA ALA A 335 15.56 3.88 19.98
C ALA A 335 16.50 2.68 20.17
N LEU A 336 16.36 1.63 19.34
CA LEU A 336 17.22 0.44 19.40
C LEU A 336 18.69 0.72 19.02
N ILE A 337 18.96 1.75 18.22
CA ILE A 337 20.32 2.24 17.89
C ILE A 337 20.92 3.04 19.06
N GLY A 338 20.09 3.49 20.01
CA GLY A 338 20.48 4.35 21.13
C GLY A 338 20.27 5.85 20.86
N ASP A 339 19.58 6.22 19.78
CA ASP A 339 19.24 7.61 19.47
C ASP A 339 17.84 7.97 20.00
N GLY A 340 17.77 8.15 21.32
CA GLY A 340 16.50 8.47 22.00
C GLY A 340 15.89 9.81 21.57
N ALA A 341 16.71 10.79 21.18
CA ALA A 341 16.24 12.09 20.72
C ALA A 341 15.49 11.96 19.38
N LYS A 342 16.08 11.26 18.40
CA LYS A 342 15.44 10.99 17.11
C LYS A 342 14.22 10.09 17.27
N ALA A 343 14.27 9.11 18.17
CA ALA A 343 13.14 8.24 18.47
C ALA A 343 11.93 9.06 18.96
N ALA A 344 12.14 9.94 19.95
CA ALA A 344 11.09 10.80 20.48
C ALA A 344 10.56 11.79 19.43
N GLU A 345 11.43 12.37 18.59
CA GLU A 345 11.02 13.27 17.50
C GLU A 345 10.07 12.58 16.50
N LEU A 346 10.47 11.40 16.01
CA LEU A 346 9.66 10.63 15.06
C LEU A 346 8.36 10.14 15.69
N ALA A 347 8.41 9.66 16.94
CA ALA A 347 7.23 9.24 17.68
C ALA A 347 6.24 10.41 17.91
N GLY A 348 6.74 11.60 18.23
CA GLY A 348 5.90 12.81 18.35
C GLY A 348 5.15 13.13 17.06
N LYS A 349 5.83 13.08 15.91
CA LYS A 349 5.18 13.24 14.58
C LYS A 349 4.12 12.18 14.32
N VAL A 350 4.34 10.94 14.76
CA VAL A 350 3.33 9.87 14.66
C VAL A 350 2.12 10.17 15.53
N LEU A 351 2.32 10.63 16.77
CA LEU A 351 1.24 11.01 17.68
C LEU A 351 0.40 12.17 17.14
N GLU A 352 1.04 13.20 16.57
CA GLU A 352 0.33 14.31 15.91
C GLU A 352 -0.64 13.78 14.84
N ARG A 353 -0.20 12.81 14.02
CA ARG A 353 -1.02 12.22 12.95
C ARG A 353 -2.15 11.36 13.49
N LEU A 354 -1.89 10.56 14.52
CA LEU A 354 -2.92 9.74 15.17
C LEU A 354 -3.98 10.61 15.85
N ASN A 355 -3.57 11.72 16.46
CA ASN A 355 -4.48 12.70 17.07
C ASN A 355 -5.36 13.36 16.00
N GLU A 356 -4.78 13.84 14.89
CA GLU A 356 -5.56 14.37 13.75
C GLU A 356 -6.60 13.35 13.24
N GLN A 357 -6.23 12.06 13.15
CA GLN A 357 -7.16 11.00 12.76
C GLN A 357 -8.24 10.74 13.82
N ALA A 358 -7.90 10.77 15.10
CA ALA A 358 -8.86 10.60 16.20
C ALA A 358 -9.86 11.76 16.27
N GLU A 359 -9.41 13.00 16.10
CA GLU A 359 -10.27 14.19 16.05
C GLU A 359 -11.31 14.09 14.93
N LYS A 360 -10.90 13.62 13.74
CA LYS A 360 -11.82 13.36 12.62
C LYS A 360 -12.88 12.32 12.94
N ARG A 361 -12.54 11.32 13.77
CA ARG A 361 -13.47 10.31 14.30
C ARG A 361 -14.30 10.79 15.50
N GLY A 362 -14.29 12.09 15.82
CA GLY A 362 -15.00 12.63 16.97
C GLY A 362 -14.44 12.15 18.31
N GLY A 363 -13.17 11.74 18.34
CA GLY A 363 -12.51 11.16 19.52
C GLY A 363 -12.73 9.65 19.70
N GLU A 364 -13.42 8.98 18.77
CA GLU A 364 -13.58 7.52 18.83
C GLU A 364 -12.26 6.80 18.52
N PRO A 365 -11.94 5.70 19.25
CA PRO A 365 -10.79 4.86 18.95
C PRO A 365 -10.87 4.24 17.55
N SER A 366 -9.71 4.04 16.92
CA SER A 366 -9.66 3.34 15.63
C SER A 366 -10.21 1.92 15.74
N LYS A 367 -10.87 1.44 14.68
CA LYS A 367 -11.28 0.03 14.55
C LYS A 367 -10.14 -0.84 14.03
N ASP A 368 -9.08 -0.23 13.51
CA ASP A 368 -7.89 -0.95 13.05
C ASP A 368 -6.95 -1.26 14.22
N TYR A 369 -6.59 -2.52 14.37
CA TYR A 369 -5.69 -2.97 15.44
C TYR A 369 -4.34 -2.26 15.38
N TRP A 370 -3.77 -2.07 14.18
CA TRP A 370 -2.44 -1.50 14.01
C TRP A 370 -2.38 -0.03 14.44
N GLU A 371 -3.36 0.78 14.08
CA GLU A 371 -3.48 2.14 14.64
C GLU A 371 -3.55 2.13 16.17
N ARG A 372 -4.33 1.22 16.76
CA ARG A 372 -4.51 1.13 18.23
C ARG A 372 -3.25 0.72 18.99
N VAL A 373 -2.31 0.00 18.37
CA VAL A 373 -1.01 -0.35 19.01
C VAL A 373 0.12 0.60 18.60
N THR A 374 -0.06 1.39 17.54
CA THR A 374 0.91 2.40 17.13
C THR A 374 0.94 3.58 18.11
N GLU A 375 -0.24 4.01 18.60
CA GLU A 375 -0.36 5.07 19.61
C GLU A 375 0.43 4.75 20.90
N PRO A 376 0.20 3.61 21.58
CA PRO A 376 0.96 3.29 22.78
C PRO A 376 2.45 3.04 22.51
N GLU A 377 2.86 2.51 21.36
CA GLU A 377 4.29 2.41 21.02
C GLU A 377 4.94 3.80 20.93
N ALA A 378 4.27 4.76 20.29
CA ALA A 378 4.76 6.12 20.19
C ALA A 378 4.84 6.81 21.56
N LEU A 379 3.83 6.61 22.42
CA LEU A 379 3.84 7.10 23.80
C LEU A 379 4.99 6.51 24.64
N LEU A 380 5.33 5.23 24.46
CA LEU A 380 6.51 4.66 25.14
C LEU A 380 7.79 5.38 24.74
N LEU A 381 7.93 5.71 23.45
CA LEU A 381 9.12 6.38 22.90
C LEU A 381 9.21 7.86 23.33
N THR A 382 8.09 8.49 23.69
CA THR A 382 8.05 9.85 24.25
C THR A 382 8.06 9.90 25.78
N GLY A 383 8.10 8.73 26.44
CA GLY A 383 8.22 8.61 27.91
C GLY A 383 6.89 8.52 28.67
N GLU A 384 5.76 8.37 27.99
CA GLU A 384 4.41 8.31 28.57
C GLU A 384 3.97 6.85 28.89
N GLY A 385 4.76 6.19 29.74
CA GLY A 385 4.63 4.75 30.00
C GLY A 385 3.29 4.27 30.58
N GLU A 386 2.69 5.01 31.51
CA GLU A 386 1.38 4.64 32.09
C GLU A 386 0.27 4.68 31.03
N ARG A 387 0.23 5.75 30.24
CA ARG A 387 -0.77 5.90 29.19
C ARG A 387 -0.61 4.84 28.11
N ALA A 388 0.63 4.54 27.72
CA ALA A 388 0.92 3.46 26.79
C ALA A 388 0.40 2.10 27.29
N LEU A 389 0.60 1.79 28.57
CA LEU A 389 0.12 0.54 29.18
C LEU A 389 -1.41 0.42 29.11
N GLU A 390 -2.14 1.49 29.45
CA GLU A 390 -3.61 1.52 29.36
C GLU A 390 -4.10 1.22 27.93
N LEU A 391 -3.47 1.86 26.94
CA LEU A 391 -3.86 1.74 25.54
C LEU A 391 -3.48 0.38 24.95
N TYR A 392 -2.30 -0.17 25.29
CA TYR A 392 -1.96 -1.55 24.93
C TYR A 392 -2.97 -2.56 25.47
N HIS A 393 -3.35 -2.42 26.74
CA HIS A 393 -4.37 -3.26 27.36
C HIS A 393 -5.71 -3.16 26.60
N ALA A 394 -6.16 -1.93 26.34
CA ALA A 394 -7.40 -1.69 25.61
C ALA A 394 -7.36 -2.25 24.17
N ALA A 395 -6.21 -2.18 23.50
CA ALA A 395 -5.99 -2.76 22.17
C ALA A 395 -6.12 -4.29 22.22
N ARG A 396 -5.39 -4.95 23.12
CA ARG A 396 -5.41 -6.41 23.26
C ARG A 396 -6.79 -6.96 23.63
N VAL A 397 -7.52 -6.27 24.52
CA VAL A 397 -8.85 -6.69 24.96
C VAL A 397 -9.89 -6.62 23.84
N ALA A 398 -9.83 -5.62 22.95
CA ALA A 398 -10.82 -5.49 21.88
C ALA A 398 -10.51 -6.34 20.63
N HIS A 399 -9.26 -6.81 20.47
CA HIS A 399 -8.79 -7.54 19.28
C HIS A 399 -8.22 -8.92 19.64
N GLN A 400 -8.92 -9.68 20.50
CA GLN A 400 -8.41 -10.96 21.03
C GLN A 400 -8.20 -12.05 19.97
N ASP A 401 -8.84 -11.90 18.81
CA ASP A 401 -8.74 -12.77 17.64
C ASP A 401 -7.48 -12.49 16.79
N GLU A 402 -6.88 -11.31 16.92
CA GLU A 402 -5.66 -10.86 16.23
C GLU A 402 -4.37 -11.48 16.82
N LYS A 403 -4.37 -12.79 17.12
CA LYS A 403 -3.29 -13.47 17.86
C LYS A 403 -1.90 -13.30 17.23
N GLY A 404 -1.82 -13.35 15.90
CA GLY A 404 -0.56 -13.16 15.17
C GLY A 404 -0.05 -11.71 15.23
N SER A 405 -0.96 -10.75 15.15
CA SER A 405 -0.67 -9.32 15.25
C SER A 405 -0.21 -8.98 16.68
N ILE A 406 -0.92 -9.49 17.70
CA ILE A 406 -0.54 -9.37 19.12
C ILE A 406 0.85 -9.94 19.40
N ALA A 407 1.18 -11.12 18.87
CA ALA A 407 2.51 -11.70 19.03
C ALA A 407 3.62 -10.84 18.39
N SER A 408 3.30 -10.17 17.27
CA SER A 408 4.23 -9.25 16.60
C SER A 408 4.46 -8.00 17.44
N THR A 409 3.39 -7.40 17.99
CA THR A 409 3.48 -6.28 18.94
C THR A 409 4.28 -6.66 20.19
N ALA A 410 4.04 -7.85 20.75
CA ALA A 410 4.79 -8.36 21.90
C ALA A 410 6.30 -8.45 21.62
N THR A 411 6.67 -8.95 20.45
CA THR A 411 8.07 -9.07 20.02
C THR A 411 8.76 -7.71 19.91
N GLN A 412 8.06 -6.71 19.36
CA GLN A 412 8.58 -5.35 19.25
C GLN A 412 8.70 -4.69 20.63
N LEU A 413 7.66 -4.81 21.47
CA LEU A 413 7.65 -4.29 22.84
C LEU A 413 8.81 -4.86 23.66
N GLN A 414 9.07 -6.17 23.57
CA GLN A 414 10.19 -6.80 24.27
C GLN A 414 11.53 -6.12 23.94
N ARG A 415 11.75 -5.78 22.66
CA ARG A 415 12.98 -5.11 22.21
C ARG A 415 13.07 -3.71 22.79
N LEU A 416 11.97 -2.96 22.75
CA LEU A 416 11.91 -1.59 23.29
C LEU A 416 12.13 -1.58 24.80
N LEU A 417 11.50 -2.49 25.56
CA LEU A 417 11.72 -2.60 27.00
C LEU A 417 13.19 -2.91 27.35
N GLY A 418 13.94 -3.54 26.43
CA GLY A 418 15.38 -3.79 26.59
C GLY A 418 16.26 -2.53 26.50
N VAL A 419 15.79 -1.45 25.86
CA VAL A 419 16.59 -0.23 25.60
C VAL A 419 16.00 1.03 26.22
N LEU A 420 14.71 1.06 26.53
CA LEU A 420 14.04 2.23 27.09
C LEU A 420 14.24 2.36 28.60
N SER A 421 14.52 3.58 29.04
CA SER A 421 14.59 3.96 30.45
C SER A 421 13.19 4.24 31.01
N LEU A 422 12.47 3.18 31.39
CA LEU A 422 11.14 3.27 32.01
C LEU A 422 11.21 2.96 33.52
N PRO A 423 10.28 3.49 34.33
CA PRO A 423 10.13 3.06 35.72
C PRO A 423 9.97 1.53 35.82
N PRO A 424 10.64 0.83 36.77
CA PRO A 424 10.61 -0.63 36.84
C PRO A 424 9.22 -1.24 36.98
N ASP A 425 8.30 -0.58 37.68
CA ASP A 425 6.92 -1.01 37.86
C ASP A 425 6.16 -0.99 36.52
N ILE A 426 6.33 0.06 35.71
CA ILE A 426 5.74 0.18 34.37
C ILE A 426 6.30 -0.89 33.44
N LYS A 427 7.64 -1.06 33.43
CA LYS A 427 8.31 -2.07 32.62
C LYS A 427 7.79 -3.49 32.95
N ASN A 428 7.63 -3.81 34.24
CA ASN A 428 7.10 -5.10 34.69
C ASN A 428 5.63 -5.30 34.30
N ARG A 429 4.79 -4.26 34.41
CA ARG A 429 3.36 -4.34 34.02
C ARG A 429 3.19 -4.51 32.51
N LEU A 430 3.97 -3.78 31.70
CA LEU A 430 4.00 -3.96 30.24
C LEU A 430 4.47 -5.36 29.85
N ALA A 431 5.51 -5.88 30.50
CA ALA A 431 5.96 -7.25 30.27
C ALA A 431 4.88 -8.28 30.63
N ALA A 432 4.19 -8.10 31.76
CA ALA A 432 3.11 -8.98 32.19
C ALA A 432 1.90 -8.96 31.22
N GLU A 433 1.55 -7.80 30.68
CA GLU A 433 0.43 -7.64 29.73
C GLU A 433 0.59 -8.51 28.48
N PHE A 434 1.85 -8.75 28.06
CA PHE A 434 2.21 -9.56 26.89
C PHE A 434 2.95 -10.85 27.22
N GLN A 435 3.05 -11.22 28.51
CA GLN A 435 3.76 -12.42 28.99
C GLN A 435 5.23 -12.48 28.54
N LEU A 436 5.91 -11.35 28.53
CA LEU A 436 7.29 -11.21 28.09
C LEU A 436 8.27 -11.57 29.21
N GLN A 437 9.41 -12.13 28.83
CA GLN A 437 10.56 -12.28 29.73
C GLN A 437 11.44 -11.03 29.62
N LEU A 438 11.65 -10.37 30.76
CA LEU A 438 12.62 -9.29 30.88
C LEU A 438 14.00 -9.89 31.14
N GLU A 439 14.98 -9.53 30.32
CA GLU A 439 16.40 -9.87 30.51
C GLU A 439 17.06 -8.98 31.56
#